data_AF-A0A1B9I376-F1
#
_entry.id   AF-A0A1B9I376-F1
#
_cell.length_a   1.000
_cell.length_b   1.000
_cell.length_c   1.000
_cell.angle_alpha   90.00
_cell.angle_beta   90.00
_cell.angle_gamma   90.00
#
_symmetry.space_group_name_H-M   'P 1'
#
loop_
_entity.id
_entity.type
_entity.pdbx_description
1 polymer ?
#
loop_
_entity_poly.entity_id
_entity_poly.type
_entity_poly.pdbx_seq_one_letter_code
_entity_poly.pdbx_strand_id
1 'polypeptide(L)'
;MSPVKRESSSTPSLEDIKPKVPSTPKKAKNLPKKDSSSPDKTRKAPEAWTNEEDAIFIEIIDRVLKAGLYQEVKMDGRLQRENQAVRAHLTAFMNKLKRG
;
A
#
# COMPACT_ATOMS: atom_id res chain seq x y z
N MET A 1 -22.82 -2.73 45.83
CA MET A 1 -21.89 -2.84 44.68
C MET A 1 -20.51 -2.49 45.18
N SER A 2 -19.55 -3.43 45.12
CA SER A 2 -18.13 -3.24 45.46
C SER A 2 -17.30 -3.47 44.17
N PRO A 3 -15.98 -3.17 44.10
CA PRO A 3 -15.47 -1.95 43.48
C PRO A 3 -14.51 -2.19 42.29
N VAL A 4 -14.22 -1.08 41.61
CA VAL A 4 -13.12 -0.72 40.68
C VAL A 4 -11.97 -1.74 40.51
N LYS A 5 -11.69 -2.12 39.26
CA LYS A 5 -10.37 -2.61 38.81
C LYS A 5 -9.76 -1.66 37.78
N ARG A 6 -8.73 -0.92 38.21
CA ARG A 6 -7.64 -0.44 37.36
C ARG A 6 -6.72 -1.64 37.11
N GLU A 7 -6.28 -1.86 35.87
CA GLU A 7 -4.92 -2.35 35.62
C GLU A 7 -4.35 -1.61 34.41
N SER A 8 -3.23 -0.94 34.68
CA SER A 8 -2.31 -0.35 33.71
C SER A 8 -1.32 -1.41 33.21
N SER A 9 -0.44 -0.99 32.30
CA SER A 9 0.83 -1.64 31.92
C SER A 9 0.72 -2.75 30.87
N SER A 10 1.63 -2.90 29.92
CA SER A 10 2.91 -2.23 29.66
C SER A 10 3.26 -2.45 28.19
N THR A 11 3.78 -1.41 27.55
CA THR A 11 4.67 -1.54 26.38
C THR A 11 5.98 -2.20 26.81
N PRO A 12 6.57 -3.07 25.97
CA PRO A 12 8.02 -3.27 25.99
C PRO A 12 8.63 -2.53 24.80
N SER A 13 9.40 -1.48 25.11
CA SER A 13 10.44 -0.91 24.26
C SER A 13 11.74 -1.03 25.03
N LEU A 14 12.72 -1.77 24.50
CA LEU A 14 14.14 -1.73 24.89
C LEU A 14 14.87 -2.75 23.97
N GLU A 15 15.66 -2.36 22.98
CA GLU A 15 17.06 -1.84 23.00
C GLU A 15 18.04 -2.87 22.42
N ASP A 16 18.85 -2.38 21.48
CA ASP A 16 20.27 -2.66 21.28
C ASP A 16 20.83 -4.07 21.53
N ILE A 17 21.10 -4.79 20.43
CA ILE A 17 22.25 -5.72 20.39
C ILE A 17 22.99 -5.58 19.05
N LYS A 18 23.97 -4.67 19.02
CA LYS A 18 25.25 -4.83 18.29
C LYS A 18 26.34 -4.60 19.35
N PRO A 19 27.53 -5.24 19.37
CA PRO A 19 28.27 -5.85 18.25
C PRO A 19 29.02 -7.16 18.59
N LYS A 20 29.41 -7.93 17.55
CA LYS A 20 30.59 -8.81 17.68
C LYS A 20 31.29 -9.02 16.34
N VAL A 21 32.24 -8.13 16.05
CA VAL A 21 33.34 -8.43 15.13
C VAL A 21 34.48 -9.08 15.94
N PRO A 22 35.10 -10.14 15.41
CA PRO A 22 36.50 -10.37 15.67
C PRO A 22 37.30 -10.44 14.36
N SER A 23 38.27 -9.52 14.28
CA SER A 23 39.64 -9.74 13.81
C SER A 23 39.89 -10.24 12.37
N THR A 24 40.43 -9.33 11.55
CA THR A 24 41.45 -9.65 10.52
C THR A 24 42.68 -10.30 11.20
N PRO A 25 43.62 -11.01 10.51
CA PRO A 25 43.99 -10.89 9.10
C PRO A 25 44.27 -12.22 8.37
N LYS A 26 44.34 -12.20 7.02
CA LYS A 26 45.36 -12.95 6.24
C LYS A 26 45.21 -12.70 4.73
N LYS A 27 46.22 -12.05 4.18
CA LYS A 27 46.52 -11.91 2.75
C LYS A 27 46.81 -13.31 2.18
N ALA A 28 46.03 -13.75 1.19
CA ALA A 28 46.38 -14.91 0.37
C ALA A 28 45.81 -14.81 -1.04
N LYS A 29 46.75 -14.80 -1.99
CA LYS A 29 46.70 -15.32 -3.37
C LYS A 29 45.62 -14.79 -4.33
N ASN A 30 46.13 -14.09 -5.36
CA ASN A 30 45.53 -13.94 -6.68
C ASN A 30 44.88 -15.26 -7.15
N LEU A 31 43.56 -15.25 -7.30
CA LEU A 31 42.85 -16.06 -8.29
C LEU A 31 42.05 -15.10 -9.16
N PRO A 32 42.17 -15.12 -10.50
CA PRO A 32 41.21 -14.44 -11.34
C PRO A 32 39.88 -15.19 -11.16
N LYS A 33 38.95 -14.59 -10.43
CA LYS A 33 37.58 -15.09 -10.37
C LYS A 33 36.96 -14.81 -11.74
N LYS A 34 37.13 -15.83 -12.59
CA LYS A 34 36.27 -16.22 -13.71
C LYS A 34 34.95 -15.44 -13.65
N ASP A 35 34.72 -14.62 -14.68
CA ASP A 35 33.46 -13.92 -14.91
C ASP A 35 32.30 -14.89 -14.72
N SER A 36 31.70 -14.87 -13.53
CA SER A 36 30.36 -15.36 -13.36
C SER A 36 29.48 -14.28 -13.95
N SER A 37 29.31 -14.31 -15.28
CA SER A 37 28.13 -13.79 -15.93
C SER A 37 26.94 -14.57 -15.38
N SER A 38 26.56 -14.25 -14.16
CA SER A 38 25.22 -14.48 -13.67
C SER A 38 24.36 -13.61 -14.58
N PRO A 39 23.34 -14.15 -15.26
CA PRO A 39 22.43 -13.31 -16.01
C PRO A 39 21.85 -12.36 -15.00
N ASP A 40 22.28 -11.11 -15.09
CA ASP A 40 21.79 -10.01 -14.30
C ASP A 40 20.29 -10.04 -14.52
N LYS A 41 19.54 -10.51 -13.52
CA LYS A 41 18.09 -10.36 -13.51
C LYS A 41 17.92 -8.87 -13.36
N THR A 42 17.99 -8.17 -14.49
CA THR A 42 17.63 -6.77 -14.61
C THR A 42 16.25 -6.67 -14.01
N ARG A 43 16.21 -6.16 -12.78
CA ARG A 43 14.96 -5.82 -12.13
C ARG A 43 14.32 -4.85 -13.10
N LYS A 44 13.31 -5.32 -13.85
CA LYS A 44 12.56 -4.45 -14.74
C LYS A 44 12.12 -3.27 -13.88
N ALA A 45 12.57 -2.07 -14.26
CA ALA A 45 12.11 -0.87 -13.60
C ALA A 45 10.57 -0.87 -13.69
N PRO A 46 9.85 -0.39 -12.66
CA PRO A 46 8.41 -0.25 -12.75
C PRO A 46 8.09 0.53 -14.02
N GLU A 47 7.25 -0.06 -14.87
CA GLU A 47 6.81 0.61 -16.09
C GLU A 47 6.02 1.84 -15.68
N ALA A 48 6.40 2.99 -16.25
CA ALA A 48 5.71 4.24 -15.97
C ALA A 48 4.35 4.21 -16.68
N TRP A 49 3.30 4.59 -15.95
CA TRP A 49 1.97 4.74 -16.54
C TRP A 49 2.01 5.78 -17.66
N THR A 50 1.49 5.40 -18.81
CA THR A 50 1.25 6.33 -19.91
C THR A 50 -0.04 7.11 -19.68
N ASN A 51 -0.14 8.30 -20.29
CA ASN A 51 -1.36 9.10 -20.25
C ASN A 51 -2.56 8.36 -20.86
N GLU A 52 -2.31 7.47 -21.83
CA GLU A 52 -3.32 6.66 -22.48
C GLU A 52 -3.87 5.58 -21.54
N GLU A 53 -2.99 4.86 -20.83
CA GLU A 53 -3.38 3.88 -19.81
C GLU A 53 -4.15 4.52 -18.67
N ASP A 54 -3.72 5.70 -18.22
CA ASP A 54 -4.40 6.43 -17.15
C ASP A 54 -5.80 6.89 -17.58
N ALA A 55 -5.95 7.37 -18.82
CA ALA A 55 -7.26 7.71 -19.38
C ALA A 55 -8.20 6.49 -19.46
N ILE A 56 -7.71 5.35 -19.93
CA ILE A 56 -8.46 4.09 -19.98
C ILE A 56 -8.86 3.65 -18.56
N PHE A 57 -7.93 3.74 -17.61
CA PHE A 57 -8.17 3.38 -16.22
C PHE A 57 -9.27 4.23 -15.58
N ILE A 58 -9.20 5.55 -15.76
CA ILE A 58 -10.20 6.50 -15.28
C ILE A 58 -11.58 6.21 -15.91
N GLU A 59 -11.64 5.90 -17.21
CA GLU A 59 -12.90 5.58 -17.89
C GLU A 59 -13.55 4.32 -17.31
N ILE A 60 -12.77 3.26 -17.12
CA ILE A 60 -13.25 1.98 -16.56
C ILE A 60 -13.77 2.20 -15.14
N ILE A 61 -13.03 2.93 -14.31
CA ILE A 61 -13.45 3.29 -12.95
C ILE A 61 -14.77 4.08 -12.99
N ASP A 62 -14.89 5.08 -13.85
CA ASP A 62 -16.11 5.88 -13.97
C ASP A 62 -17.32 5.03 -14.32
N ARG A 63 -17.16 4.08 -15.24
CA ARG A 63 -18.22 3.15 -15.63
C ARG A 63 -18.63 2.23 -14.48
N VAL A 64 -17.67 1.60 -13.80
CA VAL A 64 -17.94 0.63 -12.72
C VAL A 64 -18.60 1.31 -11.52
N LEU A 65 -18.07 2.46 -11.11
CA LEU A 65 -18.60 3.19 -9.96
C LEU A 65 -20.02 3.73 -10.22
N LYS A 66 -20.32 4.19 -11.43
CA LYS A 66 -21.68 4.61 -11.80
C LYS A 66 -22.67 3.44 -11.87
N ALA A 67 -22.22 2.27 -12.34
CA ALA A 67 -23.09 1.11 -12.53
C ALA A 67 -23.44 0.42 -11.20
N GLY A 68 -22.43 0.16 -10.36
CA GLY A 68 -22.58 -0.74 -9.20
C GLY A 68 -22.55 -0.05 -7.85
N LEU A 69 -21.75 1.01 -7.68
CA LEU A 69 -21.41 1.50 -6.34
C LEU A 69 -22.63 2.00 -5.56
N TYR A 70 -23.56 2.67 -6.23
CA TYR A 70 -24.79 3.13 -5.58
C TYR A 70 -25.64 1.96 -5.04
N GLN A 71 -25.76 0.86 -5.80
CA GLN A 71 -26.54 -0.30 -5.38
C GLN A 71 -25.87 -1.01 -4.21
N GLU A 72 -24.55 -1.21 -4.27
CA GLU A 72 -23.77 -1.79 -3.17
C GLU A 72 -23.90 -0.98 -1.88
N VAL A 73 -23.75 0.35 -1.97
CA VAL A 73 -23.91 1.26 -0.84
C VAL A 73 -25.32 1.21 -0.25
N LYS A 74 -26.33 1.08 -1.11
CA LYS A 74 -27.73 0.93 -0.68
C LYS A 74 -27.98 -0.41 0.00
N MET A 75 -27.40 -1.49 -0.52
CA MET A 75 -27.54 -2.86 0.02
C MET A 75 -26.86 -3.03 1.37
N ASP A 76 -25.71 -2.37 1.59
CA ASP A 76 -24.98 -2.43 2.87
C ASP A 76 -25.80 -1.86 4.04
N GLY A 77 -26.64 -0.84 3.78
CA GLY A 77 -27.60 -0.32 4.76
C GLY A 77 -27.01 0.37 6.00
N ARG A 78 -25.67 0.39 6.16
CA ARG A 78 -24.99 1.09 7.27
C ARG A 78 -25.12 2.61 7.18
N LEU A 79 -25.31 3.12 5.97
CA LEU A 79 -25.54 4.54 5.73
C LEU A 79 -27.00 4.89 6.04
N GLN A 80 -27.23 5.60 7.15
CA GLN A 80 -28.54 6.15 7.53
C GLN A 80 -28.96 7.38 6.71
N ARG A 81 -28.26 7.68 5.61
CA ARG A 81 -28.49 8.88 4.79
C ARG A 81 -29.51 8.62 3.69
N GLU A 82 -30.24 9.66 3.31
CA GLU A 82 -31.16 9.60 2.18
C GLU A 82 -30.44 9.30 0.86
N ASN A 83 -31.15 8.61 -0.03
CA ASN A 83 -30.64 8.17 -1.34
C ASN A 83 -30.03 9.31 -2.17
N GLN A 84 -30.59 10.52 -2.07
CA GLN A 84 -30.09 11.68 -2.81
C GLN A 84 -28.74 12.17 -2.29
N ALA A 85 -28.52 12.12 -0.97
CA ALA A 85 -27.24 12.49 -0.37
C ALA A 85 -26.12 11.53 -0.79
N VAL A 86 -26.43 10.22 -0.86
CA VAL A 86 -25.47 9.20 -1.33
C VAL A 86 -25.09 9.45 -2.79
N ARG A 87 -26.07 9.76 -3.65
CA ARG A 87 -25.81 10.10 -5.06
C ARG A 87 -24.97 11.35 -5.22
N ALA A 88 -25.29 12.42 -4.49
CA ALA A 88 -24.52 13.66 -4.52
C ALA A 88 -23.07 13.41 -4.07
N HIS A 89 -22.87 12.59 -3.04
CA HIS A 89 -21.54 12.23 -2.57
C HIS A 89 -20.75 11.42 -3.60
N LEU A 90 -21.40 10.46 -4.26
CA LEU A 90 -20.81 9.70 -5.36
C LEU A 90 -20.38 10.61 -6.51
N THR A 91 -21.23 11.54 -6.93
CA THR A 91 -20.88 12.52 -7.98
C THR A 91 -19.71 13.40 -7.59
N ALA A 92 -19.66 13.89 -6.35
CA ALA A 92 -18.54 14.69 -5.85
C ALA A 92 -17.23 13.89 -5.84
N PHE A 93 -17.28 12.61 -5.45
CA PHE A 93 -16.15 11.70 -5.50
C PHE A 93 -15.65 11.48 -6.94
N MET A 94 -16.56 11.24 -7.89
CA MET A 94 -16.21 11.10 -9.31
C MET A 94 -15.55 12.36 -9.88
N ASN A 95 -16.04 13.54 -9.52
CA ASN A 95 -15.45 14.80 -9.96
C ASN A 95 -14.06 15.05 -9.35
N LYS A 96 -13.80 14.51 -8.15
CA LYS A 96 -12.47 14.55 -7.54
C LYS A 96 -11.48 13.67 -8.30
N LEU A 97 -11.90 12.48 -8.72
CA LEU A 97 -11.06 11.56 -9.50
C LEU A 97 -10.68 12.12 -10.88
N LYS A 98 -11.50 13.01 -11.46
CA LYS A 98 -11.24 13.63 -12.77
C LYS A 98 -10.37 14.89 -12.70
N ARG A 99 -10.08 15.40 -11.49
CA ARG A 99 -9.31 16.64 -11.27
C ARG A 99 -7.91 16.39 -10.71
N GLY A 100 -7.60 15.16 -10.31
CA GLY A 100 -6.24 14.72 -9.97
C GLY A 100 -5.52 14.28 -11.23
#